data_AF-A0A6J4I1M5-F1
#
_entry.id   AF-A0A6J4I1M5-F1
#
_cell.length_a   1.000
_cell.length_b   1.000
_cell.length_c   1.000
_cell.angle_alpha   90.00
_cell.angle_beta   90.00
_cell.angle_gamma   90.00
#
_symmetry.space_group_name_H-M   'P 1'
#
loop_
_entity.id
_entity.type
_entity.pdbx_description
1 polymer ?
#
loop_
_entity_poly.entity_id
_entity_poly.type
_entity_poly.pdbx_seq_one_letter_code
_entity_poly.pdbx_strand_id
1 'polypeptide(L)'
;MMARIAAWGVGLLATFAVPATLVLLAKLHGTDTLLALAPAEMAVLLMGLFLPPALLLLIIAGLTQRVELVALRNALLRHATSFDSKSLVTEALIEECRGQTALLQEQVRLAISGLAIGQRQVETVQHAAAETRMQRMVAEWDMVTVELSATLAAMWRLVYGWRVPGTEAAELPLPPASELPLRILRLLPASPQESAQFEVDERFVRQAARYRATFRAFLDRAPETGPLNRATFRDMIYGRVDTRLALLPRPNHARVIDPHTLAAE
;
A
#
# COMPACT_ATOMS: atom_id res chain seq x y z
N MET A 1 39.15 28.20 48.98
CA MET A 1 40.18 27.46 49.73
C MET A 1 41.10 28.40 50.52
N MET A 2 41.74 29.39 49.87
CA MET A 2 42.60 30.38 50.56
C MET A 2 41.91 31.17 51.68
N ALA A 3 40.67 31.64 51.50
CA ALA A 3 39.94 32.38 52.55
C ALA A 3 39.63 31.54 53.80
N ARG A 4 39.42 30.23 53.62
CA ARG A 4 39.12 29.28 54.70
C ARG A 4 40.38 28.95 55.50
N ILE A 5 41.53 28.87 54.81
CA ILE A 5 42.85 28.68 55.43
C ILE A 5 43.28 29.94 56.20
N ALA A 6 43.05 31.13 55.65
CA ALA A 6 43.31 32.40 56.33
C ALA A 6 42.43 32.58 57.58
N ALA A 7 41.15 32.22 57.50
CA ALA A 7 40.23 32.25 58.64
C ALA A 7 40.68 31.33 59.78
N TRP A 8 41.13 30.11 59.46
CA TRP A 8 41.69 29.17 60.44
C TRP A 8 43.01 29.67 61.04
N GLY A 9 43.91 30.22 60.21
CA GLY A 9 45.19 30.77 60.67
C GLY A 9 45.03 31.97 61.61
N VAL A 10 44.11 32.89 61.29
CA VAL A 10 43.82 34.05 62.15
C VAL A 10 43.04 33.64 63.41
N GLY A 11 42.13 32.67 63.31
CA GLY A 11 41.42 32.10 64.46
C GLY A 11 42.38 31.40 65.43
N LEU A 12 43.37 30.65 64.92
CA LEU A 12 44.45 30.04 65.71
C LEU A 12 45.34 31.08 66.37
N LEU A 13 45.78 32.10 65.62
CA LEU A 13 46.59 33.18 66.19
C LEU A 13 45.85 33.95 67.28
N ALA A 14 44.56 34.20 67.10
CA ALA A 14 43.71 34.84 68.11
C ALA A 14 43.51 33.98 69.37
N THR A 15 43.30 32.67 69.21
CA THR A 15 43.14 31.74 70.35
C THR A 15 44.43 31.48 71.11
N PHE A 16 45.59 31.57 70.47
CA PHE A 16 46.89 31.47 71.13
C PHE A 16 47.40 32.79 71.70
N ALA A 17 47.03 33.93 71.10
CA ALA A 17 47.44 35.25 71.57
C ALA A 17 46.92 35.53 73.00
N VAL A 18 45.65 35.23 73.27
CA VAL A 18 45.01 35.44 74.58
C VAL A 18 45.74 34.77 75.75
N PRO A 19 45.99 33.43 75.74
CA PRO A 19 46.75 32.77 76.79
C PRO A 19 48.22 33.21 76.82
N ALA A 20 48.85 33.49 75.66
CA ALA A 20 50.22 33.99 75.63
C ALA A 20 50.36 35.37 76.29
N THR A 21 49.43 36.30 76.03
CA THR A 21 49.41 37.62 76.67
C THR A 21 49.08 37.55 78.16
N LEU A 22 48.21 36.62 78.59
CA LEU A 22 47.95 36.36 80.02
C LEU A 22 49.21 35.85 80.74
N VAL A 23 49.92 34.91 80.12
CA VAL A 23 51.20 34.39 80.64
C VAL A 23 52.27 35.50 80.69
N LEU A 24 52.33 36.36 79.67
CA LEU A 24 53.28 37.47 79.62
C LEU A 24 52.98 38.52 80.69
N LEU A 25 51.70 38.87 80.90
CA LEU A 25 51.24 39.77 81.96
C LEU A 25 51.58 39.23 83.35
N ALA A 26 51.31 37.94 83.60
CA ALA A 26 51.64 37.27 84.85
C ALA A 26 53.16 37.21 85.11
N LYS A 27 53.97 37.01 84.06
CA LYS A 27 55.44 37.01 84.14
C LYS A 27 56.03 38.40 84.41
N LEU A 28 55.42 39.45 83.86
CA LEU A 28 55.92 40.83 83.97
C LEU A 28 55.53 41.52 85.29
N HIS A 29 54.32 41.27 85.81
CA HIS A 29 53.79 42.00 86.97
C HIS A 29 53.65 41.15 88.24
N GLY A 30 53.92 39.84 88.16
CA GLY A 30 53.74 38.90 89.28
C GLY A 30 52.28 38.45 89.44
N THR A 31 52.05 37.20 89.87
CA THR A 31 50.70 36.63 90.02
C THR A 31 49.87 37.32 91.09
N ASP A 32 50.52 37.90 92.09
CA ASP A 32 49.86 38.50 93.25
C ASP A 32 49.28 39.89 92.95
N THR A 33 49.82 40.60 91.95
CA THR A 33 49.29 41.92 91.53
C THR A 33 48.03 41.79 90.67
N LEU A 34 47.91 40.71 89.89
CA LEU A 34 46.71 40.42 89.08
C LEU A 34 45.49 40.05 89.93
N LEU A 35 45.69 39.47 91.12
CA LEU A 35 44.63 39.12 92.06
C LEU A 35 44.22 40.28 92.98
N ALA A 36 45.06 41.31 93.10
CA ALA A 36 44.82 42.51 93.90
C ALA A 36 44.13 43.64 93.11
N LEU A 37 43.88 43.46 91.81
CA LEU A 37 43.23 44.45 90.94
C LEU A 37 41.77 44.67 91.30
N ALA A 38 41.30 45.92 91.24
CA ALA A 38 39.90 46.24 91.47
C ALA A 38 39.00 45.59 90.39
N PRO A 39 37.74 45.19 90.71
CA PRO A 39 36.87 44.46 89.79
C PRO A 39 36.62 45.17 88.44
N ALA A 40 36.63 46.51 88.44
CA ALA A 40 36.45 47.33 87.24
C ALA A 40 37.66 47.23 86.28
N GLU A 41 38.89 47.19 86.81
CA GLU A 41 40.11 47.12 86.02
C GLU A 41 40.30 45.72 85.42
N MET A 42 39.90 44.68 86.17
CA MET A 42 39.86 43.31 85.69
C MET A 42 38.86 43.13 84.53
N ALA A 43 37.69 43.78 84.61
CA ALA A 43 36.69 43.76 83.53
C ALA A 43 37.19 44.47 82.26
N VAL A 44 37.90 45.59 82.38
CA VAL A 44 38.50 46.30 81.24
C VAL A 44 39.59 45.46 80.59
N LEU A 45 40.43 44.77 81.37
CA LEU A 45 41.48 43.91 80.87
C LEU A 45 40.90 42.68 80.13
N LEU A 46 39.86 42.05 80.69
CA LEU A 46 39.16 40.94 80.04
C LEU A 46 38.44 41.40 78.77
N MET A 47 37.76 42.54 78.79
CA MET A 47 37.13 43.12 77.59
C MET A 47 38.17 43.43 76.51
N GLY A 48 39.27 44.08 76.86
CA GLY A 48 40.36 44.40 75.92
C GLY A 48 41.01 43.16 75.31
N LEU A 49 41.03 42.05 76.05
CA LEU A 49 41.65 40.81 75.60
C LEU A 49 40.75 39.95 74.72
N PHE A 50 39.46 39.86 75.03
CA PHE A 50 38.52 38.97 74.35
C PHE A 50 37.67 39.66 73.27
N LEU A 51 37.46 40.98 73.34
CA LEU A 51 36.64 41.70 72.37
C LEU A 51 37.27 41.80 70.96
N PRO A 52 38.56 42.14 70.80
CA PRO A 52 39.19 42.20 69.48
C PRO A 52 39.14 40.87 68.69
N PRO A 53 39.48 39.70 69.27
CA PRO A 53 39.40 38.43 68.53
C PRO A 53 37.95 38.03 68.23
N ALA A 54 36.99 38.34 69.11
CA ALA A 54 35.56 38.09 68.85
C ALA A 54 35.03 38.91 67.66
N LEU A 55 35.38 40.20 67.57
CA LEU A 55 35.03 41.06 66.44
C LEU A 55 35.67 40.57 65.14
N LEU A 56 36.93 40.13 65.18
CA LEU A 56 37.63 39.62 64.01
C LEU A 56 36.96 38.34 63.48
N LEU A 57 36.56 37.42 64.37
CA LEU A 57 35.80 36.22 64.00
C LEU A 57 34.45 36.56 63.37
N LEU A 58 33.72 37.56 63.89
CA LEU A 58 32.46 38.02 63.32
C LEU A 58 32.63 38.63 61.92
N ILE A 59 33.69 39.43 61.72
CA ILE A 59 34.02 40.01 60.42
C ILE A 59 34.35 38.91 59.40
N ILE A 60 35.17 37.93 59.80
CA ILE A 60 35.51 36.79 58.94
C ILE A 60 34.26 35.97 58.61
N ALA A 61 33.43 35.65 59.61
CA ALA A 61 32.18 34.92 59.42
C ALA A 61 31.24 35.64 58.44
N GLY A 62 31.10 36.96 58.60
CA GLY A 62 30.31 37.80 57.69
C GLY A 62 30.87 37.83 56.27
N LEU A 63 32.19 37.89 56.10
CA LEU A 63 32.85 37.83 54.80
C LEU A 63 32.68 36.45 54.14
N THR A 64 32.82 35.35 54.90
CA THR A 64 32.63 33.99 54.38
C THR A 64 31.18 33.76 53.95
N GLN A 65 30.21 34.23 54.72
CA GLN A 65 28.79 34.15 54.36
C GLN A 65 28.49 34.91 53.06
N ARG A 66 29.07 36.11 52.87
CA ARG A 66 28.92 36.88 51.63
C ARG A 66 29.53 36.16 50.42
N VAL A 67 30.70 35.54 50.58
CA VAL A 67 31.34 34.77 49.51
C VAL A 67 30.51 33.54 49.13
N GLU A 68 29.97 32.83 50.11
CA GLU A 68 29.11 31.65 49.88
C GLU A 68 27.78 32.03 49.21
N LEU A 69 27.16 33.15 49.62
CA LEU A 69 25.95 33.68 48.98
C LEU A 69 26.19 34.06 47.51
N VAL A 70 27.33 34.69 47.20
CA VAL A 70 27.71 35.01 45.81
C VAL A 70 27.94 33.74 45.00
N ALA A 71 28.59 32.73 45.58
CA ALA A 71 28.81 31.45 44.90
C ALA A 71 27.49 30.72 44.60
N LEU A 72 26.55 30.69 45.55
CA LEU A 72 25.21 30.12 45.37
C LEU A 72 24.41 30.88 44.31
N ARG A 73 24.42 32.22 44.34
CA ARG A 73 23.77 33.05 43.31
C ARG A 73 24.32 32.74 41.92
N ASN A 74 25.64 32.65 41.77
CA ASN A 74 26.27 32.36 40.48
C ASN A 74 26.03 30.91 40.02
N ALA A 75 25.89 29.95 40.94
CA ALA A 75 25.47 28.59 40.60
C ALA A 75 24.02 28.58 40.10
N LEU A 76 23.10 29.25 40.80
CA LEU A 76 21.70 29.36 40.41
C LEU A 76 21.52 30.05 39.05
N LEU A 77 22.24 31.14 38.80
CA LEU A 77 22.20 31.81 37.49
C LEU A 77 22.66 30.91 36.35
N ARG A 78 23.74 30.13 36.56
CA ARG A 78 24.21 29.15 35.57
C ARG A 78 23.23 28.00 35.36
N HIS A 79 22.55 27.55 36.41
CA HIS A 79 21.50 26.54 36.28
C HIS A 79 20.29 27.10 35.52
N ALA A 80 19.86 28.33 35.82
CA ALA A 80 18.77 28.99 35.12
C ALA A 80 19.06 29.19 33.63
N THR A 81 20.25 29.66 33.25
CA THR A 81 20.62 29.80 31.83
C THR A 81 20.73 28.46 31.12
N SER A 82 21.23 27.42 31.80
CA SER A 82 21.26 26.07 31.23
C SER A 82 19.86 25.50 31.00
N PHE A 83 18.91 25.78 31.88
CA PHE A 83 17.53 25.35 31.75
C PHE A 83 16.84 26.06 30.59
N ASP A 84 17.04 27.37 30.46
CA ASP A 84 16.48 28.20 29.39
C ASP A 84 16.97 27.74 28.00
N SER A 85 18.28 27.50 27.86
CA SER A 85 18.85 26.96 26.63
C SER A 85 18.29 25.58 26.24
N LYS A 86 18.02 24.71 27.22
CA LYS A 86 17.41 23.41 26.97
C LYS A 86 15.94 23.54 26.57
N SER A 87 15.21 24.47 27.18
CA SER A 87 13.81 24.77 26.82
C SER A 87 13.69 25.18 25.35
N LEU A 88 14.51 26.12 24.91
CA LEU A 88 14.52 26.59 23.52
C LEU A 88 14.86 25.48 22.52
N VAL A 89 15.84 24.62 22.85
CA VAL A 89 16.18 23.47 21.99
C VAL A 89 15.03 22.47 21.94
N THR A 90 14.36 22.19 23.06
CA THR A 90 13.21 21.28 23.07
C THR A 90 12.01 21.85 22.29
N GLU A 91 11.76 23.15 22.38
CA GLU A 91 10.70 23.82 21.61
C GLU A 91 10.99 23.76 20.11
N ALA A 92 12.22 24.05 19.69
CA ALA A 92 12.64 23.93 18.29
C ALA A 92 12.49 22.49 17.76
N LEU A 93 12.88 21.48 18.55
CA LEU A 93 12.69 20.06 18.18
C LEU A 93 11.22 19.67 18.10
N ILE A 94 10.36 20.22 18.97
CA ILE A 94 8.91 19.98 18.91
C ILE A 94 8.31 20.62 17.65
N GLU A 95 8.71 21.84 17.30
CA GLU A 95 8.28 22.51 16.06
C GLU A 95 8.77 21.76 14.82
N GLU A 96 10.02 21.30 14.81
CA GLU A 96 10.55 20.48 13.73
C GLU A 96 9.80 19.15 13.60
N CYS A 97 9.54 18.45 14.72
CA CYS A 97 8.72 17.25 14.73
C CYS A 97 7.31 17.52 14.17
N ARG A 98 6.67 18.62 14.58
CA ARG A 98 5.36 19.01 14.05
C ARG A 98 5.43 19.27 12.54
N GLY A 99 6.44 19.99 12.07
CA GLY A 99 6.67 20.23 10.64
C GLY A 99 6.86 18.93 9.85
N GLN A 100 7.69 18.02 10.36
CA GLN A 100 7.92 16.71 9.74
C GLN A 100 6.64 15.86 9.72
N THR A 101 5.84 15.85 10.80
CA THR A 101 4.57 15.12 10.83
C THR A 101 3.55 15.69 9.84
N ALA A 102 3.45 17.01 9.70
CA ALA A 102 2.56 17.64 8.72
C ALA A 102 2.98 17.30 7.29
N LEU A 103 4.28 17.30 7.01
CA LEU A 103 4.83 16.91 5.70
C LEU A 103 4.53 15.44 5.39
N LEU A 104 4.74 14.53 6.35
CA LEU A 104 4.41 13.12 6.19
C LEU A 104 2.91 12.89 5.97
N GLN A 105 2.05 13.61 6.69
CA GLN A 105 0.59 13.55 6.47
C GLN A 105 0.21 13.99 5.06
N GLU A 106 0.81 15.05 4.54
CA GLU A 106 0.54 15.51 3.18
C GLU A 106 1.10 14.54 2.12
N GLN A 107 2.29 13.96 2.34
CA GLN A 107 2.83 12.92 1.47
C GLN A 107 1.93 11.68 1.42
N VAL A 108 1.41 11.23 2.57
CA VAL A 108 0.47 10.11 2.64
C VAL A 108 -0.84 10.46 1.91
N ARG A 109 -1.36 11.67 2.10
CA ARG A 109 -2.56 12.15 1.40
C ARG A 109 -2.35 12.14 -0.13
N LEU A 110 -1.21 12.66 -0.60
CA LEU A 110 -0.86 12.65 -2.01
C LEU A 110 -0.70 11.22 -2.54
N ALA A 111 -0.03 10.33 -1.81
CA ALA A 111 0.12 8.92 -2.18
C ALA A 111 -1.24 8.20 -2.30
N ILE A 112 -2.15 8.40 -1.34
CA ILE A 112 -3.51 7.84 -1.39
C ILE A 112 -4.27 8.38 -2.61
N SER A 113 -4.19 9.69 -2.88
CA SER A 113 -4.83 10.27 -4.05
C SER A 113 -4.26 9.73 -5.37
N GLY A 114 -2.95 9.55 -5.45
CA GLY A 114 -2.27 8.93 -6.60
C GLY A 114 -2.70 7.48 -6.80
N LEU A 115 -2.85 6.70 -5.72
CA LEU A 115 -3.35 5.33 -5.77
C LEU A 115 -4.79 5.28 -6.32
N ALA A 116 -5.68 6.15 -5.84
CA ALA A 116 -7.06 6.20 -6.30
C ALA A 116 -7.18 6.58 -7.79
N ILE A 117 -6.34 7.50 -8.27
CA ILE A 117 -6.24 7.84 -9.70
C ILE A 117 -5.72 6.63 -10.49
N GLY A 118 -4.67 5.97 -10.00
CA GLY A 118 -4.11 4.78 -10.63
C GLY A 118 -5.12 3.63 -10.74
N GLN A 119 -5.92 3.39 -9.69
CA GLN A 119 -6.99 2.38 -9.70
C GLN A 119 -8.03 2.69 -10.79
N ARG A 120 -8.52 3.93 -10.86
CA ARG A 120 -9.47 4.33 -11.91
C ARG A 120 -8.88 4.18 -13.31
N GLN A 121 -7.60 4.50 -13.51
CA GLN A 121 -6.93 4.31 -14.80
C GLN A 121 -6.80 2.83 -15.17
N VAL A 122 -6.52 1.95 -14.20
CA VAL A 122 -6.47 0.51 -14.44
C VAL A 122 -7.85 -0.02 -14.80
N GLU A 123 -8.90 0.39 -14.09
CA GLU A 123 -10.28 0.02 -14.39
C GLU A 123 -10.70 0.47 -15.80
N THR A 124 -10.42 1.71 -16.20
CA THR A 124 -10.77 2.20 -17.55
C THR A 124 -10.01 1.46 -18.64
N VAL A 125 -8.73 1.15 -18.44
CA VAL A 125 -7.93 0.36 -19.39
C VAL A 125 -8.45 -1.07 -19.47
N GLN A 126 -8.84 -1.69 -18.35
CA GLN A 126 -9.45 -3.02 -18.34
C GLN A 126 -10.78 -3.03 -19.10
N HIS A 127 -11.62 -2.02 -18.91
CA HIS A 127 -12.87 -1.87 -19.65
C HIS A 127 -12.63 -1.69 -21.15
N ALA A 128 -11.72 -0.81 -21.56
CA ALA A 128 -11.38 -0.59 -22.96
C ALA A 128 -10.79 -1.86 -23.62
N ALA A 129 -9.96 -2.60 -22.88
CA ALA A 129 -9.41 -3.88 -23.35
C ALA A 129 -10.49 -4.95 -23.51
N ALA A 130 -11.45 -5.01 -22.59
CA ALA A 130 -12.60 -5.92 -22.68
C ALA A 130 -13.49 -5.57 -23.88
N GLU A 131 -13.78 -4.28 -24.09
CA GLU A 131 -14.56 -3.79 -25.23
C GLU A 131 -13.86 -4.12 -26.57
N THR A 132 -12.55 -3.85 -26.67
CA THR A 132 -11.76 -4.19 -27.86
C THR A 132 -11.78 -5.69 -28.15
N ARG A 133 -11.71 -6.53 -27.10
CA ARG A 133 -11.81 -7.99 -27.25
C ARG A 133 -13.19 -8.40 -27.75
N MET A 134 -14.26 -7.78 -27.26
CA MET A 134 -15.62 -8.02 -27.75
C MET A 134 -15.78 -7.62 -29.21
N GLN A 135 -15.28 -6.44 -29.61
CA GLN A 135 -15.32 -5.98 -31.00
C GLN A 135 -14.58 -6.92 -31.95
N ARG A 136 -13.39 -7.42 -31.55
CA ARG A 136 -12.65 -8.42 -32.33
C ARG A 136 -13.44 -9.73 -32.47
N MET A 137 -14.07 -10.19 -31.39
CA MET A 137 -14.89 -11.41 -31.42
C MET A 137 -16.10 -11.26 -32.36
N VAL A 138 -16.75 -10.09 -32.37
CA VAL A 138 -17.85 -9.80 -33.30
C VAL A 138 -17.36 -9.78 -34.74
N ALA A 139 -16.23 -9.13 -35.03
CA ALA A 139 -15.66 -9.12 -36.37
C ALA A 139 -15.24 -10.53 -36.85
N GLU A 140 -14.64 -11.33 -35.97
CA GLU A 140 -14.33 -12.73 -36.25
C GLU A 140 -15.60 -13.55 -36.52
N TRP A 141 -16.64 -13.33 -35.74
CA TRP A 141 -17.93 -13.98 -35.93
C TRP A 141 -18.58 -13.60 -37.28
N ASP A 142 -18.51 -12.33 -37.69
CA ASP A 142 -19.05 -11.89 -38.98
C ASP A 142 -18.34 -12.60 -40.15
N MET A 143 -17.01 -12.70 -40.10
CA MET A 143 -16.23 -13.44 -41.11
C MET A 143 -16.61 -14.94 -41.14
N VAL A 144 -16.71 -15.57 -39.97
CA VAL A 144 -17.12 -16.98 -39.86
C VAL A 144 -18.55 -17.18 -40.38
N THR A 145 -19.46 -16.24 -40.11
CA THR A 145 -20.85 -16.30 -40.56
C THR A 145 -20.95 -16.28 -42.09
N VAL A 146 -20.10 -15.52 -42.76
CA VAL A 146 -20.00 -15.55 -44.24
C VAL A 146 -19.60 -16.94 -44.74
N GLU A 147 -18.59 -17.57 -44.14
CA GLU A 147 -18.16 -18.92 -44.52
C GLU A 147 -19.24 -19.99 -44.23
N LEU A 148 -19.87 -19.90 -43.05
CA LEU A 148 -20.97 -20.80 -42.67
C LEU A 148 -22.16 -20.64 -43.63
N SER A 149 -22.54 -19.42 -43.99
CA SER A 149 -23.64 -19.16 -44.92
C SER A 149 -23.35 -19.67 -46.34
N ALA A 150 -22.11 -19.55 -46.83
CA ALA A 150 -21.68 -20.14 -48.09
C ALA A 150 -21.78 -21.67 -48.06
N THR A 151 -21.38 -22.29 -46.94
CA THR A 151 -21.50 -23.75 -46.74
C THR A 151 -22.97 -24.17 -46.71
N LEU A 152 -23.83 -23.42 -46.02
CA LEU A 152 -25.28 -23.66 -46.00
C LEU A 152 -25.92 -23.49 -47.38
N ALA A 153 -25.43 -22.56 -48.21
CA ALA A 153 -25.93 -22.37 -49.57
C ALA A 153 -25.54 -23.56 -50.47
N ALA A 154 -24.33 -24.09 -50.30
CA ALA A 154 -23.92 -25.34 -50.95
C ALA A 154 -24.79 -26.53 -50.50
N MET A 155 -25.07 -26.62 -49.19
CA MET A 155 -25.96 -27.64 -48.62
C MET A 155 -27.38 -27.52 -49.17
N TRP A 156 -27.92 -26.30 -49.31
CA TRP A 156 -29.24 -26.06 -49.90
C TRP A 156 -29.35 -26.61 -51.32
N ARG A 157 -28.32 -26.40 -52.15
CA ARG A 157 -28.26 -26.96 -53.51
C ARG A 157 -28.19 -28.49 -53.52
N LEU A 158 -27.67 -29.09 -52.46
CA LEU A 158 -27.55 -30.55 -52.28
C LEU A 158 -28.74 -31.16 -51.53
N VAL A 159 -29.80 -30.40 -51.25
CA VAL A 159 -31.00 -30.92 -50.56
C VAL A 159 -31.66 -32.07 -51.34
N TYR A 160 -31.54 -32.12 -52.67
CA TYR A 160 -32.03 -33.28 -53.44
C TYR A 160 -31.31 -34.57 -53.10
N GLY A 161 -30.12 -34.52 -52.51
CA GLY A 161 -29.44 -35.71 -52.03
C GLY A 161 -29.97 -36.19 -50.68
N TRP A 162 -30.72 -35.35 -49.98
CA TRP A 162 -31.19 -35.60 -48.63
C TRP A 162 -32.72 -35.57 -48.59
N ARG A 163 -33.30 -36.74 -48.80
CA ARG A 163 -34.75 -36.89 -49.05
C ARG A 163 -35.44 -37.62 -47.92
N VAL A 164 -36.69 -37.23 -47.69
CA VAL A 164 -37.68 -38.07 -47.02
C VAL A 164 -38.09 -39.17 -48.02
N PRO A 165 -38.16 -40.44 -47.62
CA PRO A 165 -38.64 -41.50 -48.50
C PRO A 165 -40.03 -41.15 -49.06
N GLY A 166 -40.18 -41.19 -50.39
CA GLY A 166 -41.45 -40.95 -51.07
C GLY A 166 -41.72 -39.50 -51.50
N THR A 167 -40.80 -38.54 -51.32
CA THR A 167 -40.95 -37.18 -51.84
C THR A 167 -40.20 -36.97 -53.17
N GLU A 168 -40.85 -36.37 -54.16
CA GLU A 168 -40.22 -35.98 -55.44
C GLU A 168 -39.22 -34.84 -55.25
N ALA A 169 -38.16 -34.84 -56.07
CA ALA A 169 -37.13 -33.81 -56.06
C ALA A 169 -37.68 -32.50 -56.67
N ALA A 170 -37.99 -31.51 -55.82
CA ALA A 170 -38.54 -30.23 -56.25
C ALA A 170 -37.47 -29.15 -56.24
N GLU A 171 -37.24 -28.49 -57.39
CA GLU A 171 -36.18 -27.48 -57.46
C GLU A 171 -36.45 -26.29 -56.55
N LEU A 172 -35.69 -26.17 -55.46
CA LEU A 172 -35.90 -25.14 -54.45
C LEU A 172 -35.00 -23.93 -54.72
N PRO A 173 -35.57 -22.73 -54.98
CA PRO A 173 -34.78 -21.52 -55.14
C PRO A 173 -33.98 -21.24 -53.87
N LEU A 174 -32.77 -20.70 -54.03
CA LEU A 174 -31.92 -20.33 -52.90
C LEU A 174 -32.62 -19.21 -52.10
N PRO A 175 -32.92 -19.43 -50.81
CA PRO A 175 -33.54 -18.41 -49.98
C PRO A 175 -32.57 -17.26 -49.70
N PRO A 176 -33.08 -16.10 -49.22
CA PRO A 176 -32.24 -15.02 -48.72
C PRO A 176 -31.27 -15.51 -47.64
N ALA A 177 -30.07 -14.94 -47.59
CA ALA A 177 -29.02 -15.36 -46.66
C ALA A 177 -29.45 -15.30 -45.18
N SER A 178 -30.32 -14.38 -44.82
CA SER A 178 -30.88 -14.23 -43.46
C SER A 178 -31.81 -15.38 -43.06
N GLU A 179 -32.52 -15.99 -44.01
CA GLU A 179 -33.47 -17.08 -43.77
C GLU A 179 -32.85 -18.46 -43.94
N LEU A 180 -31.76 -18.55 -44.70
CA LEU A 180 -31.12 -19.81 -45.09
C LEU A 180 -30.79 -20.73 -43.89
N PRO A 181 -30.20 -20.25 -42.77
CA PRO A 181 -29.96 -21.11 -41.61
C PRO A 181 -31.24 -21.68 -41.02
N LEU A 182 -32.31 -20.88 -40.96
CA LEU A 182 -33.62 -21.33 -40.45
C LEU A 182 -34.25 -22.37 -41.37
N ARG A 183 -34.16 -22.18 -42.68
CA ARG A 183 -34.71 -23.15 -43.64
C ARG A 183 -33.95 -24.48 -43.61
N ILE A 184 -32.61 -24.44 -43.57
CA ILE A 184 -31.79 -25.65 -43.38
C ILE A 184 -32.15 -26.33 -42.05
N LEU A 185 -32.30 -25.57 -40.96
CA LEU A 185 -32.66 -26.11 -39.65
C LEU A 185 -34.01 -26.86 -39.68
N ARG A 186 -34.99 -26.38 -40.46
CA ARG A 186 -36.30 -27.02 -40.62
C ARG A 186 -36.25 -28.31 -41.45
N LEU A 187 -35.27 -28.44 -42.34
CA LEU A 187 -35.05 -29.68 -43.09
C LEU A 187 -34.35 -30.73 -42.23
N LEU A 188 -33.56 -30.30 -41.22
CA LEU A 188 -32.75 -31.21 -40.40
C LEU A 188 -33.59 -32.07 -39.45
N PRO A 189 -33.25 -33.36 -39.29
CA PRO A 189 -33.98 -34.23 -38.38
C PRO A 189 -33.92 -33.67 -36.97
N ALA A 190 -35.05 -33.69 -36.27
CA ALA A 190 -35.12 -33.19 -34.93
C ALA A 190 -34.61 -34.19 -33.88
N SER A 191 -34.49 -35.47 -34.26
CA SER A 191 -34.07 -36.54 -33.37
C SER A 191 -33.24 -37.60 -34.13
N PRO A 192 -32.46 -38.43 -33.42
CA PRO A 192 -31.78 -39.58 -34.03
C PRO A 192 -32.75 -40.55 -34.71
N GLN A 193 -33.97 -40.69 -34.18
CA GLN A 193 -35.02 -41.57 -34.71
C GLN A 193 -35.52 -41.06 -36.07
N GLU A 194 -35.74 -39.76 -36.19
CA GLU A 194 -36.08 -39.12 -37.47
C GLU A 194 -34.93 -39.28 -38.46
N SER A 195 -33.68 -39.07 -38.03
CA SER A 195 -32.51 -39.17 -38.92
C SER A 195 -32.39 -40.54 -39.62
N ALA A 196 -32.82 -41.63 -38.98
CA ALA A 196 -32.78 -42.96 -39.55
C ALA A 196 -33.76 -43.16 -40.71
N GLN A 197 -34.75 -42.29 -40.84
CA GLN A 197 -35.76 -42.35 -41.90
C GLN A 197 -35.30 -41.65 -43.18
N PHE A 198 -34.26 -40.81 -43.12
CA PHE A 198 -33.79 -40.06 -44.29
C PHE A 198 -32.72 -40.83 -45.06
N GLU A 199 -32.80 -40.77 -46.38
CA GLU A 199 -31.68 -41.15 -47.25
C GLU A 199 -30.83 -39.90 -47.47
N VAL A 200 -29.55 -39.93 -47.06
CA VAL A 200 -28.67 -38.76 -47.03
C VAL A 200 -27.50 -38.96 -48.00
N ASP A 201 -27.38 -38.07 -48.98
CA ASP A 201 -26.24 -37.99 -49.90
C ASP A 201 -24.94 -37.66 -49.15
N GLU A 202 -23.90 -38.41 -49.46
CA GLU A 202 -22.56 -38.24 -48.91
C GLU A 202 -22.00 -36.83 -49.16
N ARG A 203 -22.33 -36.20 -50.30
CA ARG A 203 -21.94 -34.82 -50.61
C ARG A 203 -22.51 -33.85 -49.58
N PHE A 204 -23.77 -34.05 -49.17
CA PHE A 204 -24.42 -33.26 -48.13
C PHE A 204 -23.73 -33.48 -46.77
N VAL A 205 -23.45 -34.74 -46.41
CA VAL A 205 -22.75 -35.09 -45.18
C VAL A 205 -21.34 -34.47 -45.10
N ARG A 206 -20.60 -34.42 -46.22
CA ARG A 206 -19.30 -33.75 -46.29
C ARG A 206 -19.39 -32.25 -46.03
N GLN A 207 -20.39 -31.57 -46.62
CA GLN A 207 -20.61 -30.15 -46.35
C GLN A 207 -21.06 -29.90 -44.90
N ALA A 208 -21.90 -30.78 -44.35
CA ALA A 208 -22.26 -30.77 -42.94
C ALA A 208 -21.02 -30.90 -42.04
N ALA A 209 -20.11 -31.84 -42.33
CA ALA A 209 -18.87 -31.99 -41.59
C ALA A 209 -17.98 -30.74 -41.66
N ARG A 210 -17.87 -30.11 -42.85
CA ARG A 210 -17.14 -28.85 -43.04
C ARG A 210 -17.75 -27.72 -42.21
N TYR A 211 -19.08 -27.54 -42.27
CA TYR A 211 -19.79 -26.56 -41.46
C TYR A 211 -19.47 -26.71 -39.97
N ARG A 212 -19.58 -27.94 -39.47
CA ARG A 212 -19.33 -28.26 -38.05
C ARG A 212 -17.87 -28.02 -37.67
N ALA A 213 -16.92 -28.33 -38.55
CA ALA A 213 -15.50 -28.06 -38.31
C ALA A 213 -15.24 -26.55 -38.19
N THR A 214 -15.73 -25.75 -39.13
CA THR A 214 -15.58 -24.28 -39.09
C THR A 214 -16.25 -23.67 -37.86
N PHE A 215 -17.47 -24.09 -37.53
CA PHE A 215 -18.18 -23.60 -36.35
C PHE A 215 -17.48 -23.97 -35.04
N ARG A 216 -16.99 -25.21 -34.91
CA ARG A 216 -16.26 -25.66 -33.72
C ARG A 216 -14.91 -24.96 -33.57
N ALA A 217 -14.17 -24.76 -34.66
CA ALA A 217 -12.92 -24.01 -34.64
C ALA A 217 -13.10 -22.54 -34.18
N PHE A 218 -14.28 -21.97 -34.41
CA PHE A 218 -14.66 -20.69 -33.80
C PHE A 218 -15.02 -20.84 -32.31
N LEU A 219 -15.86 -21.81 -31.95
CA LEU A 219 -16.26 -22.05 -30.56
C LEU A 219 -15.09 -22.38 -29.63
N ASP A 220 -14.04 -23.03 -30.12
CA ASP A 220 -12.85 -23.34 -29.34
C ASP A 220 -12.09 -22.07 -28.95
N ARG A 221 -12.16 -21.01 -29.77
CA ARG A 221 -11.60 -19.68 -29.50
C ARG A 221 -12.51 -18.77 -28.69
N ALA A 222 -13.81 -19.06 -28.67
CA ALA A 222 -14.79 -18.30 -27.89
C ALA A 222 -14.56 -18.50 -26.37
N PRO A 223 -14.69 -17.45 -25.55
CA PRO A 223 -14.50 -17.53 -24.11
C PRO A 223 -15.61 -18.33 -23.44
N GLU A 224 -15.31 -18.95 -22.30
CA GLU A 224 -16.28 -19.75 -21.55
C GLU A 224 -17.25 -18.89 -20.71
N THR A 225 -16.80 -17.71 -20.29
CA THR A 225 -17.56 -16.78 -19.43
C THR A 225 -17.63 -15.38 -20.05
N GLY A 226 -18.65 -14.60 -19.68
CA GLY A 226 -18.85 -13.23 -20.16
C GLY A 226 -20.13 -13.07 -20.99
N PRO A 227 -20.41 -11.86 -21.50
CA PRO A 227 -21.64 -11.55 -22.23
C PRO A 227 -21.72 -12.24 -23.61
N LEU A 228 -20.57 -12.37 -24.29
CA LEU A 228 -20.42 -13.15 -25.52
C LEU A 228 -19.55 -14.36 -25.19
N ASN A 229 -20.18 -15.49 -24.92
CA ASN A 229 -19.49 -16.72 -24.54
C ASN A 229 -19.88 -17.89 -25.44
N ARG A 230 -19.20 -19.01 -25.27
CA ARG A 230 -19.42 -20.24 -26.04
C ARG A 230 -20.88 -20.72 -25.99
N ALA A 231 -21.58 -20.56 -24.86
CA ALA A 231 -22.99 -20.93 -24.75
C ALA A 231 -23.88 -19.99 -25.59
N THR A 232 -23.63 -18.68 -25.55
CA THR A 232 -24.34 -17.69 -26.39
C THR A 232 -24.31 -18.08 -27.86
N PHE A 233 -23.13 -18.44 -28.39
CA PHE A 233 -22.99 -18.84 -29.80
C PHE A 233 -23.63 -20.20 -30.11
N ARG A 234 -23.69 -21.12 -29.14
CA ARG A 234 -24.40 -22.39 -29.29
C ARG A 234 -25.92 -22.21 -29.34
N ASP A 235 -26.46 -21.24 -28.60
CA ASP A 235 -27.90 -20.97 -28.55
C ASP A 235 -28.42 -20.22 -29.78
N MET A 236 -27.52 -19.54 -30.51
CA MET A 236 -27.80 -18.91 -31.80
C MET A 236 -28.21 -19.93 -32.87
N ILE A 237 -28.84 -19.44 -33.94
CA ILE A 237 -29.35 -20.29 -35.02
C ILE A 237 -28.28 -21.19 -35.65
N TYR A 238 -27.05 -20.68 -35.80
CA TYR A 238 -25.92 -21.45 -36.32
C TYR A 238 -25.49 -22.59 -35.38
N GLY A 239 -25.51 -22.37 -34.07
CA GLY A 239 -25.25 -23.44 -33.09
C GLY A 239 -26.36 -24.50 -33.04
N ARG A 240 -27.62 -24.09 -33.22
CA ARG A 240 -28.74 -25.03 -33.39
C ARG A 240 -28.58 -25.87 -34.66
N VAL A 241 -28.11 -25.27 -35.75
CA VAL A 241 -27.79 -26.00 -36.99
C VAL A 241 -26.65 -27.01 -36.75
N ASP A 242 -25.54 -26.65 -36.09
CA ASP A 242 -24.48 -27.62 -35.72
C ASP A 242 -25.03 -28.80 -34.91
N THR A 243 -25.90 -28.51 -33.94
CA THR A 243 -26.51 -29.54 -33.08
C THR A 243 -27.34 -30.53 -33.90
N ARG A 244 -28.12 -30.04 -34.86
CA ARG A 244 -28.93 -30.86 -35.77
C ARG A 244 -28.06 -31.62 -36.78
N LEU A 245 -27.03 -30.99 -37.32
CA LEU A 245 -26.06 -31.64 -38.21
C LEU A 245 -25.24 -32.72 -37.50
N ALA A 246 -25.13 -32.68 -36.17
CA ALA A 246 -24.49 -33.72 -35.39
C ALA A 246 -25.24 -35.05 -35.39
N LEU A 247 -26.53 -35.04 -35.75
CA LEU A 247 -27.37 -36.24 -35.85
C LEU A 247 -27.12 -37.01 -37.14
N LEU A 248 -26.51 -36.37 -38.15
CA LEU A 248 -26.22 -37.01 -39.43
C LEU A 248 -25.13 -38.09 -39.28
N PRO A 249 -25.19 -39.15 -40.09
CA PRO A 249 -24.14 -40.16 -40.12
C PRO A 249 -22.79 -39.50 -40.40
N ARG A 250 -21.71 -40.01 -39.78
CA ARG A 250 -20.37 -39.50 -40.07
C ARG A 250 -20.02 -39.83 -41.53
N PRO A 251 -19.39 -38.91 -42.28
CA PRO A 251 -18.92 -39.23 -43.62
C PRO A 251 -17.97 -40.42 -43.50
N ASN A 252 -18.25 -41.51 -44.23
CA ASN A 252 -17.32 -42.63 -44.32
C ASN A 252 -15.99 -42.06 -44.83
N HIS A 253 -14.93 -42.14 -44.03
CA HIS A 253 -13.62 -41.54 -44.30
C HIS A 253 -12.86 -42.16 -45.49
N ALA A 254 -13.54 -42.75 -46.48
CA ALA A 254 -12.91 -43.58 -47.50
C ALA A 254 -12.65 -42.89 -48.86
N ARG A 255 -13.31 -41.78 -49.23
CA ARG A 255 -13.01 -41.09 -50.51
C ARG A 255 -13.14 -39.58 -50.41
N VAL A 256 -12.02 -38.93 -50.12
CA VAL A 256 -11.80 -37.53 -50.49
C VAL A 256 -11.74 -37.50 -52.02
N ILE A 257 -12.82 -37.08 -52.66
CA ILE A 257 -12.83 -36.78 -54.08
C ILE A 257 -12.38 -35.33 -54.22
N ASP A 258 -11.39 -35.11 -55.07
CA ASP A 258 -10.69 -33.84 -55.29
C ASP A 258 -11.68 -32.73 -55.70
N PRO A 259 -11.63 -31.51 -55.11
CA PRO A 259 -12.52 -30.39 -55.46
C PRO A 259 -12.54 -30.02 -56.96
N HIS A 260 -11.56 -30.46 -57.74
CA HIS A 260 -11.52 -30.22 -59.19
C HIS A 260 -12.47 -31.10 -60.02
N THR A 261 -13.08 -32.15 -59.47
CA THR A 261 -14.02 -33.01 -60.23
C THR A 261 -15.48 -32.55 -60.17
N LEU A 262 -15.82 -31.47 -59.45
CA LEU A 262 -17.19 -30.94 -59.38
C LEU A 262 -17.50 -29.84 -60.42
N ALA A 263 -16.51 -29.46 -61.23
CA ALA A 263 -16.67 -28.42 -62.26
C ALA A 263 -16.87 -28.98 -63.68
N ALA A 264 -17.09 -30.29 -63.82
CA ALA A 264 -17.15 -30.98 -65.12
C ALA A 264 -18.44 -31.78 -65.36
N GLU A 265 -19.51 -31.56 -64.58
CA GLU A 265 -20.84 -32.13 -64.83
C GLU A 265 -21.92 -31.04 -64.86
#